data_AF-A0A514MH79-F1
#
_entry.id   AF-A0A514MH79-F1
#
_cell.length_a   1.000
_cell.length_b   1.000
_cell.length_c   1.000
_cell.angle_alpha   90.00
_cell.angle_beta   90.00
_cell.angle_gamma   90.00
#
_symmetry.space_group_name_H-M   'P 1'
#
loop_
_entity.id
_entity.type
_entity.pdbx_description
1 polymer ?
#
loop_
_entity_poly.entity_id
_entity_poly.type
_entity_poly.pdbx_seq_one_letter_code
_entity_poly.pdbx_strand_id
1 'polypeptide(L)'
;SGSDRSVDCGVCAICLDKIVLQETALVKGCDHAYCVTCILRWASYKQAPLCPQCKHPFDFLSVHRSLDGCIHDYLFEESVTLLLRATWFEPLIVET
;
A
#
# COMPACT_ATOMS: atom_id res chain seq x y z
N SER A 1 24.75 18.00 19.03
CA SER A 1 25.18 16.93 18.13
C SER A 1 23.96 16.16 17.67
N GLY A 2 23.77 16.07 16.35
CA GLY A 2 22.92 15.11 15.65
C GLY A 2 21.50 14.91 16.16
N SER A 3 20.57 15.78 15.77
CA SER A 3 19.15 15.45 15.73
C SER A 3 18.95 14.34 14.70
N ASP A 4 18.81 13.12 15.19
CA ASP A 4 18.42 11.92 14.44
C ASP A 4 17.01 12.15 13.88
N ARG A 5 16.95 12.63 12.63
CA ARG A 5 15.72 12.63 11.85
C ARG A 5 15.62 11.23 11.26
N SER A 6 15.17 10.28 12.09
CA SER A 6 14.78 8.95 11.65
C SER A 6 13.75 9.12 10.54
N VAL A 7 14.19 8.89 9.30
CA VAL A 7 13.31 8.84 8.14
C VAL A 7 12.37 7.68 8.38
N ASP A 8 11.10 7.99 8.63
CA ASP A 8 10.04 7.00 8.87
C ASP A 8 9.63 6.27 7.57
N CYS A 9 10.62 5.81 6.79
CA CYS A 9 10.42 5.08 5.54
C CYS A 9 10.01 3.61 5.78
N GLY A 10 9.56 3.26 6.99
CA GLY A 10 9.31 1.88 7.38
C GLY A 10 8.10 1.68 8.28
N VAL A 11 7.35 2.73 8.66
CA VAL A 11 6.09 2.59 9.40
C VAL A 11 4.92 2.93 8.49
N CYS A 12 3.87 2.11 8.55
CA CYS A 12 2.66 2.33 7.79
C CYS A 12 1.82 3.41 8.46
N ALA A 13 1.59 4.53 7.77
CA ALA A 13 0.75 5.62 8.30
C ALA A 13 -0.75 5.27 8.48
N ILE A 14 -1.17 4.05 8.12
CA ILE A 14 -2.55 3.55 8.31
C ILE A 14 -2.66 2.72 9.59
N CYS A 15 -1.85 1.67 9.74
CA CYS A 15 -1.90 0.80 10.92
C CYS A 15 -0.93 1.19 12.04
N LEU A 16 -0.01 2.12 11.77
CA LEU A 16 1.03 2.61 12.67
C LEU A 16 2.06 1.54 13.09
N ASP A 17 2.11 0.42 12.38
CA ASP A 17 3.10 -0.65 12.55
C ASP A 17 4.19 -0.60 11.49
N LYS A 18 5.30 -1.30 11.75
CA LYS A 18 6.39 -1.49 10.80
C LYS A 18 5.91 -2.23 9.54
N ILE A 19 6.23 -1.69 8.37
CA ILE A 19 6.00 -2.31 7.07
C ILE A 19 6.98 -3.48 6.92
N VAL A 20 6.43 -4.68 6.74
CA VAL A 20 7.22 -5.86 6.34
C VAL A 20 7.64 -5.67 4.88
N LEU A 21 8.91 -5.91 4.56
CA LEU A 21 9.47 -5.63 3.24
C LEU A 21 8.63 -6.25 2.10
N GLN A 22 8.26 -7.52 2.24
CA GLN A 22 7.43 -8.24 1.27
C GLN A 22 5.99 -7.70 1.15
N GLU A 23 5.51 -6.97 2.16
CA GLU A 23 4.19 -6.35 2.20
C GLU A 23 4.24 -4.86 1.83
N THR A 24 5.37 -4.36 1.33
CA THR A 24 5.49 -2.95 0.95
C THR A 24 4.65 -2.66 -0.29
N ALA A 25 3.86 -1.58 -0.21
CA ALA A 25 3.22 -0.95 -1.34
C ALA A 25 3.60 0.53 -1.40
N LEU A 26 4.13 0.97 -2.53
CA LEU A 26 4.43 2.37 -2.80
C LEU A 26 3.36 2.96 -3.71
N VAL A 27 2.81 4.10 -3.32
CA VAL A 27 1.82 4.81 -4.14
C VAL A 27 2.50 5.44 -5.34
N LYS A 28 2.10 5.03 -6.55
CA LYS A 28 2.66 5.61 -7.78
C LYS A 28 2.45 7.13 -7.81
N GLY A 29 3.52 7.87 -8.07
CA GLY A 29 3.50 9.32 -8.22
C GLY A 29 3.79 10.11 -6.93
N CYS A 30 3.78 9.47 -5.76
CA CYS A 30 4.24 10.12 -4.52
C CYS A 30 5.11 9.24 -3.61
N ASP A 31 5.28 7.96 -3.95
CA ASP A 31 6.17 6.98 -3.31
C ASP A 31 6.00 6.79 -1.79
N HIS A 32 4.88 7.28 -1.24
CA HIS A 32 4.50 7.00 0.13
C HIS A 32 4.25 5.50 0.33
N ALA A 33 4.87 4.95 1.37
CA ALA A 33 4.88 3.52 1.65
C ALA A 33 3.80 3.12 2.67
N TYR A 34 3.16 1.98 2.42
CA TYR A 34 2.17 1.37 3.29
C TYR A 34 2.30 -0.15 3.26
N CYS A 35 1.68 -0.85 4.22
CA CYS A 35 1.37 -2.25 4.03
C CYS A 35 0.39 -2.39 2.84
N VAL A 36 0.63 -3.33 1.93
CA VAL A 36 -0.17 -3.55 0.72
C VAL A 36 -1.65 -3.75 1.06
N THR A 37 -1.95 -4.56 2.08
CA THR A 37 -3.33 -4.78 2.53
C THR A 37 -3.96 -3.52 3.10
N CYS A 38 -3.21 -2.65 3.79
CA CYS A 38 -3.72 -1.43 4.38
C CYS A 38 -4.11 -0.39 3.32
N ILE A 39 -3.24 -0.15 2.34
CA ILE A 39 -3.54 0.80 1.27
C ILE A 39 -4.61 0.28 0.32
N LEU A 40 -4.71 -1.03 0.11
CA LEU A 40 -5.82 -1.62 -0.67
C LEU A 40 -7.15 -1.51 0.06
N ARG A 41 -7.20 -1.75 1.38
CA ARG A 41 -8.42 -1.50 2.17
C ARG A 41 -8.82 -0.02 2.10
N TRP A 42 -7.87 0.89 2.21
CA TRP A 42 -8.12 2.31 2.00
C TRP A 42 -8.72 2.60 0.61
N ALA A 43 -8.14 2.01 -0.43
CA ALA A 43 -8.60 2.19 -1.80
C ALA A 43 -9.99 1.60 -2.06
N SER A 44 -10.38 0.54 -1.34
CA SER A 44 -11.70 -0.10 -1.50
C SER A 44 -12.88 0.80 -1.13
N TYR A 45 -12.67 1.86 -0.33
CA TYR A 45 -13.77 2.73 0.12
C TYR A 45 -14.30 3.69 -0.96
N LYS A 46 -13.53 4.01 -2.00
CA LYS A 46 -13.92 4.97 -3.05
C LYS A 46 -13.35 4.59 -4.40
N GLN A 47 -14.11 4.87 -5.47
CA GLN A 47 -13.68 4.58 -6.85
C GLN A 47 -12.42 5.34 -7.28
N ALA A 48 -12.16 6.51 -6.70
CA ALA A 48 -10.97 7.33 -6.98
C ALA A 48 -10.19 7.55 -5.67
N PRO A 49 -9.26 6.65 -5.31
CA PRO A 49 -8.57 6.74 -4.05
C PRO A 49 -7.49 7.83 -4.09
N LEU A 50 -7.32 8.51 -2.96
CA LEU A 50 -6.27 9.52 -2.76
C LEU A 50 -5.30 9.00 -1.71
N CYS A 51 -4.00 9.23 -1.90
CA CYS A 51 -2.97 8.88 -0.94
C CYS A 51 -3.32 9.44 0.45
N PRO A 52 -3.35 8.62 1.52
CA PRO A 52 -3.68 9.07 2.87
C PRO A 52 -2.86 10.28 3.34
N GLN A 53 -1.56 10.31 3.02
CA GLN A 53 -0.61 11.32 3.49
C GLN A 53 -0.68 12.64 2.68
N CYS A 54 -0.62 12.58 1.34
CA CYS A 54 -0.48 13.78 0.51
C CYS A 54 -1.67 14.09 -0.39
N LYS A 55 -2.71 13.26 -0.36
CA LYS A 55 -3.92 13.37 -1.20
C LYS A 55 -3.68 13.27 -2.71
N HIS A 56 -2.51 12.77 -3.12
CA HIS A 56 -2.25 12.44 -4.53
C HIS A 56 -3.21 11.34 -5.02
N PRO A 57 -3.96 11.53 -6.13
CA PRO A 57 -4.78 10.48 -6.71
C PRO A 57 -3.90 9.35 -7.24
N PHE A 58 -4.35 8.10 -7.11
CA PHE A 58 -3.56 6.96 -7.58
C PHE A 58 -4.44 5.80 -8.06
N ASP A 59 -3.99 5.11 -9.11
CA ASP A 59 -4.63 3.90 -9.66
C ASP A 59 -3.67 2.69 -9.68
N PHE A 60 -2.40 2.92 -9.34
CA PHE A 60 -1.32 1.93 -9.40
C PHE A 60 -0.47 1.96 -8.13
N LEU A 61 0.05 0.79 -7.78
CA LEU A 61 0.99 0.59 -6.68
C LEU A 61 2.22 -0.15 -7.18
N SER A 62 3.40 0.16 -6.62
CA SER A 62 4.56 -0.71 -6.74
C SER A 62 4.57 -1.69 -5.56
N VAL A 63 4.50 -2.99 -5.85
CA VAL A 63 4.35 -4.07 -4.86
C VAL A 63 5.32 -5.23 -5.13
N HIS A 64 5.57 -6.05 -4.11
CA HIS A 64 6.31 -7.31 -4.24
C HIS A 64 5.41 -8.52 -4.52
N ARG A 65 4.13 -8.45 -4.15
CA ARG A 65 3.18 -9.56 -4.23
C ARG A 65 2.31 -9.46 -5.48
N SER A 66 2.34 -10.48 -6.34
CA SER A 66 1.53 -10.59 -7.55
C SER A 66 0.09 -11.02 -7.25
N LEU A 67 -0.77 -10.93 -8.26
CA LEU A 67 -2.21 -11.23 -8.13
C LEU A 67 -2.51 -12.68 -7.70
N ASP A 68 -1.62 -13.61 -8.05
CA ASP A 68 -1.67 -15.02 -7.64
C ASP A 68 -1.07 -15.28 -6.25
N GLY A 69 -0.51 -14.25 -5.61
CA GLY A 69 0.07 -14.31 -4.27
C GLY A 69 1.56 -14.63 -4.22
N CYS A 70 2.22 -14.87 -5.37
CA CYS A 70 3.68 -15.03 -5.42
C CYS A 70 4.38 -13.76 -4.91
N ILE A 71 5.48 -13.93 -4.19
CA ILE A 71 6.29 -12.83 -3.66
C ILE A 71 7.58 -12.76 -4.48
N HIS A 72 7.85 -11.59 -5.03
CA HIS A 72 9.05 -11.28 -5.79
C HIS A 72 10.04 -10.47 -4.95
N ASP A 73 11.33 -10.62 -5.23
CA ASP A 73 12.41 -9.83 -4.60
C ASP A 73 12.57 -8.44 -5.23
N TYR A 74 11.86 -8.16 -6.32
CA TYR A 74 11.75 -6.85 -6.95
C TYR A 74 10.34 -6.26 -6.77
N LEU A 75 10.26 -4.93 -6.82
CA LEU A 75 8.99 -4.21 -6.94
C LEU A 75 8.57 -4.18 -8.41
N PHE A 76 7.29 -4.41 -8.66
CA PHE A 76 6.67 -4.19 -9.95
C PHE A 76 5.36 -3.41 -9.79
N GLU A 77 4.95 -2.74 -10.86
CA GLU A 77 3.72 -1.95 -10.87
C GLU A 77 2.51 -2.85 -11.13
N GLU A 78 1.45 -2.66 -10.35
CA GLU A 78 0.19 -3.36 -10.54
C GLU A 78 -0.99 -2.41 -10.31
N SER A 79 -2.09 -2.67 -11.03
CA SER A 79 -3.32 -1.89 -10.90
C SER A 79 -3.98 -2.14 -9.55
N VAL A 80 -4.40 -1.07 -8.88
CA VAL A 80 -5.21 -1.14 -7.65
C VAL A 80 -6.48 -1.95 -7.89
N THR A 81 -7.13 -1.80 -9.04
CA THR A 81 -8.36 -2.54 -9.38
C THR A 81 -8.12 -4.04 -9.47
N LEU A 82 -6.96 -4.47 -9.97
CA LEU A 82 -6.61 -5.88 -10.05
C LEU A 82 -6.20 -6.43 -8.68
N LEU A 83 -5.42 -5.67 -7.92
CA LEU A 83 -5.01 -6.03 -6.55
C LEU A 83 -6.21 -6.19 -5.61
N LEU A 84 -7.24 -5.34 -5.74
CA LEU A 84 -8.50 -5.47 -4.99
C LEU A 84 -9.27 -6.77 -5.30
N ARG A 85 -8.91 -7.47 -6.38
CA ARG A 85 -9.51 -8.76 -6.79
C ARG A 85 -8.54 -9.94 -6.63
N ALA A 86 -7.36 -9.70 -6.06
CA ALA A 86 -6.38 -10.75 -5.84
C ALA A 86 -6.90 -11.77 -4.82
N THR A 87 -6.57 -13.04 -5.00
CA THR A 87 -7.11 -14.15 -4.17
C THR A 87 -6.68 -14.10 -2.71
N TRP A 88 -5.59 -13.37 -2.42
CA TRP A 88 -5.06 -13.18 -1.08
C TRP A 88 -5.56 -11.90 -0.40
N PHE A 89 -6.29 -11.04 -1.12
CA PHE A 89 -6.78 -9.79 -0.56
C PHE A 89 -8.16 -9.99 0.08
N GLU A 90 -8.22 -9.79 1.39
CA GLU A 90 -9.47 -9.81 2.15
C GLU A 90 -9.95 -8.37 2.44
N PRO A 91 -11.05 -7.92 1.81
CA PRO A 91 -11.66 -6.63 2.10
C PRO A 91 -12.10 -6.53 3.57
N LEU A 92 -12.07 -5.32 4.13
CA LEU A 92 -12.74 -5.10 5.41
C LEU A 92 -14.25 -5.07 5.14
N ILE A 93 -14.97 -6.07 5.65
CA ILE A 93 -16.43 -6.03 5.68
C ILE A 93 -16.81 -5.03 6.77
N VAL A 94 -17.21 -3.83 6.38
CA VAL A 94 -17.81 -2.86 7.30
C VAL A 94 -19.31 -3.10 7.26
N GLU A 95 -19.86 -3.60 8.36
CA GLU A 95 -21.32 -3.66 8.55
C GLU A 95 -21.86 -2.22 8.50
N THR A 96 -22.71 -1.94 7.52
CA THR A 96 -23.39 -0.65 7.32
C THR A 96 -24.69 -0.57 8.09
#